data_AF-A0A2E6STD1-F1
#
_entry.id   AF-A0A2E6STD1-F1
#
_cell.length_a   1.000
_cell.length_b   1.000
_cell.length_c   1.000
_cell.angle_alpha   90.00
_cell.angle_beta   90.00
_cell.angle_gamma   90.00
#
_symmetry.space_group_name_H-M   'P 1'
#
loop_
_entity.id
_entity.type
_entity.pdbx_description
1 polymer ?
#
loop_
_entity_poly.entity_id
_entity_poly.type
_entity_poly.pdbx_seq_one_letter_code
_entity_poly.pdbx_strand_id
1 'polypeptide(L)'
;MMRKPKQTSAKTSRAKGREKMKFIAIGSYTTQGLAGFMKNPEEDRKAAVGAMMAKAGGTLDELYLTRGSHDVVAIGEAPDFETMGAIKMLVLASGAFANMEILEVTDFNAIGAKAAAMAGAYKAPGQG
;
A
#
# COMPACT_ATOMS: atom_id res chain seq x y z
N MET A 1 58.13 13.86 -5.65
CA MET A 1 57.23 13.34 -4.60
C MET A 1 55.94 14.16 -4.61
N MET A 2 54.91 13.69 -5.32
CA MET A 2 53.58 14.31 -5.36
C MET A 2 52.55 13.17 -5.27
N ARG A 3 51.71 13.23 -4.23
CA ARG A 3 50.77 12.17 -3.84
C ARG A 3 49.51 12.25 -4.71
N LYS A 4 49.11 11.15 -5.34
CA LYS A 4 47.79 11.01 -5.99
C LYS A 4 46.67 11.09 -4.93
N PRO A 5 45.52 11.70 -5.23
CA PRO A 5 44.41 11.78 -4.29
C PRO A 5 43.81 10.39 -4.02
N LYS A 6 43.52 10.10 -2.76
CA LYS A 6 42.82 8.88 -2.32
C LYS A 6 41.40 8.90 -2.91
N GLN A 7 41.12 7.97 -3.82
CA GLN A 7 39.75 7.58 -4.13
C GLN A 7 39.13 6.98 -2.86
N THR A 8 38.33 7.76 -2.15
CA THR A 8 37.42 7.23 -1.14
C THR A 8 36.24 6.60 -1.86
N SER A 9 36.35 5.29 -2.10
CA SER A 9 35.21 4.42 -2.39
C SER A 9 34.24 4.51 -1.21
N ALA A 10 33.20 5.33 -1.36
CA ALA A 10 32.00 5.20 -0.57
C ALA A 10 31.39 3.85 -0.96
N LYS A 11 31.65 2.83 -0.14
CA LYS A 11 30.94 1.55 -0.22
C LYS A 11 29.46 1.84 -0.07
N THR A 12 28.75 1.91 -1.20
CA THR A 12 27.29 1.75 -1.22
C THR A 12 27.01 0.41 -0.57
N SER A 13 26.55 0.43 0.68
CA SER A 13 26.01 -0.77 1.30
C SER A 13 24.89 -1.26 0.39
N ARG A 14 25.09 -2.42 -0.23
CA ARG A 14 24.00 -3.17 -0.87
C ARG A 14 22.84 -3.19 0.12
N ALA A 15 21.74 -2.54 -0.24
CA ALA A 15 20.53 -2.62 0.54
C ALA A 15 20.19 -4.10 0.69
N LYS A 16 20.07 -4.57 1.94
CA LYS A 16 19.18 -5.70 2.26
C LYS A 16 17.93 -5.51 1.41
N GLY A 17 17.48 -6.54 0.69
CA GLY A 17 16.24 -6.46 -0.07
C GLY A 17 15.19 -5.81 0.80
N ARG A 18 14.61 -4.69 0.34
CA ARG A 18 13.61 -3.98 1.12
C ARG A 18 12.52 -5.00 1.45
N GLU A 19 12.23 -5.14 2.74
CA GLU A 19 11.12 -5.96 3.17
C GLU A 19 9.85 -5.37 2.53
N LYS A 20 9.06 -6.21 1.87
CA LYS A 20 7.88 -5.73 1.17
C LYS A 20 6.87 -5.21 2.18
N MET A 21 6.19 -4.13 1.82
CA MET A 21 5.17 -3.51 2.67
C MET A 21 3.86 -4.29 2.55
N LYS A 22 3.34 -4.81 3.66
CA LYS A 22 2.00 -5.37 3.71
C LYS A 22 0.96 -4.27 3.64
N PHE A 23 -0.03 -4.42 2.77
CA PHE A 23 -1.12 -3.47 2.58
C PHE A 23 -2.48 -4.14 2.76
N ILE A 24 -3.46 -3.33 3.11
CA ILE A 24 -4.88 -3.64 3.03
C ILE A 24 -5.52 -2.56 2.16
N ALA A 25 -5.94 -2.91 0.95
CA ALA A 25 -6.66 -2.01 0.06
C ALA A 25 -8.16 -2.27 0.17
N ILE A 26 -8.93 -1.23 0.40
CA ILE A 26 -10.38 -1.29 0.56
C ILE A 26 -11.01 -0.32 -0.43
N GLY A 27 -12.09 -0.69 -1.11
CA GLY A 27 -12.72 0.20 -2.09
C GLY A 27 -14.17 -0.15 -2.39
N SER A 28 -14.87 0.80 -3.00
CA SER A 28 -16.25 0.66 -3.45
C SER A 28 -16.33 0.87 -4.96
N TYR A 29 -17.11 0.02 -5.64
CA TYR A 29 -17.29 0.11 -7.09
C TYR A 29 -18.15 1.30 -7.49
N THR A 30 -17.96 1.78 -8.72
CA THR A 30 -18.97 2.62 -9.38
C THR A 30 -20.12 1.75 -9.92
N THR A 31 -21.19 2.39 -10.39
CA THR A 31 -22.25 1.72 -11.15
C THR A 31 -21.70 1.02 -12.41
N GLN A 32 -20.71 1.62 -13.07
CA GLN A 32 -19.99 1.01 -14.21
C GLN A 32 -19.22 -0.24 -13.78
N GLY A 33 -18.52 -0.19 -12.65
CA GLY A 33 -17.80 -1.34 -12.09
C GLY A 33 -18.74 -2.52 -11.82
N LEU A 34 -19.88 -2.26 -11.18
CA LEU A 34 -20.90 -3.28 -10.90
C LEU A 34 -21.56 -3.82 -12.18
N ALA A 35 -21.82 -2.97 -13.18
CA ALA A 35 -22.32 -3.43 -14.47
C ALA A 35 -21.34 -4.40 -15.16
N GLY A 36 -20.03 -4.23 -14.93
CA GLY A 36 -19.00 -5.17 -15.36
C GLY A 36 -19.17 -6.58 -14.78
N PHE A 37 -19.58 -6.69 -13.51
CA PHE A 37 -19.91 -7.99 -12.89
C PHE A 37 -21.15 -8.62 -13.53
N MET A 38 -22.20 -7.84 -13.77
CA MET A 38 -23.40 -8.36 -14.43
C MET A 38 -23.12 -8.88 -15.83
N LYS A 39 -22.17 -8.24 -16.55
CA LYS A 39 -21.78 -8.65 -17.89
C LYS A 39 -20.92 -9.92 -17.89
N ASN A 40 -19.98 -10.02 -16.94
CA ASN A 40 -19.02 -11.12 -16.84
C ASN A 40 -18.99 -11.70 -15.40
N PRO A 41 -20.00 -12.50 -15.01
CA PRO A 41 -20.09 -13.03 -13.65
C PRO A 41 -19.00 -14.07 -13.33
N GLU A 42 -18.55 -14.84 -14.34
CA GLU A 42 -17.55 -15.90 -14.19
C GLU A 42 -16.09 -15.40 -14.28
N GLU A 43 -15.89 -14.08 -14.47
CA GLU A 43 -14.54 -13.52 -14.57
C GLU A 43 -13.81 -13.60 -13.23
N ASP A 44 -12.66 -14.28 -13.23
CA ASP A 44 -11.79 -14.42 -12.06
C ASP A 44 -11.03 -13.13 -11.77
N ARG A 45 -11.68 -12.28 -10.99
CA ARG A 45 -11.12 -11.00 -10.58
C ARG A 45 -9.96 -11.15 -9.59
N LYS A 46 -9.87 -12.25 -8.82
CA LYS A 46 -8.72 -12.51 -7.95
C LYS A 46 -7.47 -12.76 -8.79
N ALA A 47 -7.59 -13.56 -9.85
CA ALA A 47 -6.50 -13.77 -10.81
C ALA A 47 -6.12 -12.46 -11.53
N ALA A 48 -7.09 -11.65 -11.96
CA ALA A 48 -6.81 -10.37 -12.63
C ALA A 48 -6.04 -9.38 -11.74
N VAL A 49 -6.48 -9.19 -10.48
CA VAL A 49 -5.79 -8.34 -9.51
C VAL A 49 -4.43 -8.92 -9.14
N GLY A 50 -4.33 -10.24 -8.96
CA GLY A 50 -3.07 -10.93 -8.66
C GLY A 50 -2.02 -10.73 -9.77
N ALA A 51 -2.42 -10.82 -11.04
CA ALA A 51 -1.55 -10.58 -12.18
C ALA A 51 -1.06 -9.12 -12.24
N MET A 52 -1.93 -8.16 -11.94
CA MET A 52 -1.56 -6.75 -11.83
C MET A 52 -0.53 -6.53 -10.71
N MET A 53 -0.77 -7.09 -9.52
CA MET A 53 0.16 -7.00 -8.38
C MET A 53 1.52 -7.62 -8.72
N ALA A 54 1.54 -8.82 -9.33
CA ALA A 54 2.77 -9.49 -9.72
C ALA A 54 3.58 -8.66 -10.73
N LYS A 55 2.91 -8.06 -11.72
CA LYS A 55 3.56 -7.16 -12.69
C LYS A 55 4.16 -5.92 -12.04
N ALA A 56 3.58 -5.46 -10.93
CA ALA A 56 4.09 -4.36 -10.12
C ALA A 56 5.16 -4.81 -9.10
N GLY A 57 5.58 -6.08 -9.09
CA GLY A 57 6.58 -6.62 -8.15
C GLY A 57 6.02 -7.00 -6.78
N GLY A 58 4.70 -6.90 -6.59
CA GLY A 58 3.98 -7.26 -5.38
C GLY A 58 3.37 -8.66 -5.41
N THR A 59 2.55 -8.96 -4.40
CA THR A 59 1.73 -10.16 -4.29
C THR A 59 0.32 -9.79 -3.86
N LEU A 60 -0.64 -10.68 -4.16
CA LEU A 60 -2.00 -10.62 -3.63
C LEU A 60 -2.19 -11.89 -2.78
N ASP A 61 -2.29 -11.71 -1.46
CA ASP A 61 -2.55 -12.81 -0.52
C ASP A 61 -4.04 -13.18 -0.59
N GLU A 62 -4.89 -12.18 -0.39
CA GLU A 62 -6.34 -12.35 -0.32
C GLU A 62 -7.11 -11.26 -1.07
N LEU A 63 -8.27 -11.66 -1.59
CA LEU A 63 -9.25 -10.76 -2.17
C LEU A 63 -10.63 -11.22 -1.71
N TYR A 64 -11.33 -10.32 -1.01
CA TYR A 64 -12.71 -10.51 -0.59
C TYR A 64 -13.61 -9.51 -1.30
N LEU A 65 -14.74 -10.00 -1.78
CA LEU A 65 -15.85 -9.17 -2.21
C LEU A 65 -16.85 -9.09 -1.05
N THR A 66 -17.18 -7.86 -0.64
CA THR A 66 -17.96 -7.57 0.57
C THR A 66 -19.23 -6.80 0.23
N ARG A 67 -20.06 -6.53 1.23
CA ARG A 67 -21.20 -5.62 1.14
C ARG A 67 -21.19 -4.68 2.34
N GLY A 68 -21.50 -3.41 2.13
CA GLY A 68 -21.53 -2.39 3.18
C GLY A 68 -20.94 -1.09 2.66
N SER A 69 -20.17 -0.39 3.49
CA SER A 69 -19.48 0.84 3.07
C SER A 69 -18.45 0.58 1.96
N HIS A 70 -17.97 -0.66 1.84
CA HIS A 70 -16.99 -1.08 0.85
C HIS A 70 -17.37 -2.43 0.22
N ASP A 71 -17.01 -2.60 -1.04
CA ASP A 71 -17.33 -3.77 -1.86
C ASP A 71 -16.13 -4.71 -2.03
N VAL A 72 -14.92 -4.23 -1.75
CA VAL A 72 -13.68 -4.98 -1.95
C VAL A 72 -12.74 -4.78 -0.78
N VAL A 73 -12.09 -5.87 -0.36
CA VAL A 73 -10.90 -5.88 0.50
C VAL A 73 -9.83 -6.72 -0.18
N ALA A 74 -8.67 -6.14 -0.46
CA ALA A 74 -7.50 -6.82 -1.00
C ALA A 74 -6.34 -6.73 -0.01
N ILE A 75 -5.68 -7.86 0.26
CA ILE A 75 -4.54 -7.96 1.18
C ILE A 75 -3.37 -8.51 0.39
N GLY A 76 -2.19 -7.90 0.55
CA GLY A 76 -1.00 -8.39 -0.13
C GLY A 76 0.24 -7.61 0.27
N GLU A 77 1.29 -7.75 -0.53
CA GLU A 77 2.56 -7.06 -0.33
C GLU A 77 2.94 -6.25 -1.57
N ALA A 78 3.55 -5.09 -1.35
CA ALA A 78 4.08 -4.23 -2.39
C ALA A 78 5.56 -3.88 -2.17
N PRO A 79 6.34 -3.58 -3.22
CA PRO A 79 7.75 -3.21 -3.08
C PRO A 79 7.96 -1.92 -2.28
N ASP A 80 7.06 -0.95 -2.43
CA ASP A 80 7.13 0.38 -1.84
C ASP A 80 5.76 1.09 -1.86
N PHE A 81 5.72 2.25 -1.21
CA PHE A 81 4.53 3.11 -1.09
C PHE A 81 4.10 3.64 -2.46
N GLU A 82 5.06 4.06 -3.29
CA GLU A 82 4.83 4.62 -4.62
C GLU A 82 4.14 3.60 -5.55
N THR A 83 4.50 2.32 -5.47
CA THR A 83 3.85 1.25 -6.24
C THR A 83 2.37 1.15 -5.92
N MET A 84 2.00 1.15 -4.64
CA MET A 84 0.58 1.10 -4.24
C MET A 84 -0.17 2.39 -4.60
N GLY A 85 0.50 3.55 -4.49
CA GLY A 85 -0.03 4.83 -4.97
C GLY A 85 -0.36 4.79 -6.47
N ALA A 86 0.56 4.27 -7.29
CA ALA A 86 0.36 4.13 -8.74
C ALA A 86 -0.79 3.17 -9.07
N ILE A 87 -0.89 2.05 -8.35
CA ILE A 87 -2.01 1.10 -8.51
C ILE A 87 -3.34 1.78 -8.20
N LYS A 88 -3.44 2.50 -7.08
CA LYS A 88 -4.66 3.25 -6.72
C LYS A 88 -5.04 4.26 -7.80
N MET A 89 -4.07 5.00 -8.34
CA MET A 89 -4.33 5.93 -9.44
C MET A 89 -4.91 5.23 -10.67
N LEU A 90 -4.31 4.11 -11.08
CA LEU A 90 -4.77 3.35 -12.25
C LEU A 90 -6.20 2.80 -12.04
N VAL A 91 -6.46 2.23 -10.86
CA VAL A 91 -7.77 1.67 -10.54
C VAL A 91 -8.86 2.75 -10.53
N LEU A 92 -8.61 3.89 -9.88
CA LEU A 92 -9.57 5.00 -9.88
C LEU A 92 -9.74 5.61 -11.28
N ALA A 93 -8.64 5.82 -12.02
CA ALA A 93 -8.69 6.37 -13.38
C ALA A 93 -9.44 5.46 -14.37
N SER A 94 -9.52 4.16 -14.12
CA SER A 94 -10.32 3.22 -14.92
C SER A 94 -11.83 3.47 -14.88
N GLY A 95 -12.31 4.21 -13.87
CA GLY A 95 -13.73 4.40 -13.60
C GLY A 95 -14.42 3.19 -12.95
N ALA A 96 -13.70 2.09 -12.70
CA ALA A 96 -14.28 0.92 -12.04
C ALA A 96 -14.62 1.17 -10.57
N PHE A 97 -13.81 1.98 -9.86
CA PHE A 97 -13.99 2.28 -8.44
C PHE A 97 -14.35 3.74 -8.20
N ALA A 98 -15.28 3.97 -7.28
CA ALA A 98 -15.65 5.30 -6.82
C ALA A 98 -14.65 5.83 -5.78
N ASN A 99 -14.10 4.93 -4.96
CA ASN A 99 -13.11 5.24 -3.95
C ASN A 99 -12.16 4.05 -3.74
N MET A 100 -10.99 4.35 -3.15
CA MET A 100 -10.04 3.34 -2.71
C MET A 100 -9.18 3.91 -1.58
N GLU A 101 -9.10 3.16 -0.49
CA GLU A 101 -8.23 3.39 0.66
C GLU A 101 -7.15 2.32 0.67
N ILE A 102 -5.93 2.70 1.06
CA ILE A 102 -4.82 1.77 1.28
C ILE A 102 -4.39 2.01 2.72
N LEU A 103 -4.39 0.94 3.51
CA LEU A 103 -4.00 0.94 4.90
C LEU A 103 -2.72 0.13 5.05
N GLU A 104 -1.78 0.66 5.82
CA GLU A 104 -0.55 -0.02 6.18
C GLU A 104 -0.76 -0.88 7.43
N VAL A 105 -0.17 -2.08 7.43
CA VAL A 105 -0.01 -2.84 8.67
C VAL A 105 1.09 -2.21 9.49
N THR A 106 0.81 -1.90 10.76
CA THR A 106 1.74 -1.17 11.63
C THR A 106 1.88 -1.81 13.01
N ASP A 107 2.95 -1.48 13.71
CA ASP A 107 3.21 -1.91 15.09
C ASP A 107 2.70 -0.84 16.08
N PHE A 108 1.51 -1.10 16.63
CA PHE A 108 0.88 -0.23 17.61
C PHE A 108 1.69 -0.09 18.91
N ASN A 109 2.46 -1.10 19.30
CA ASN A 109 3.30 -1.01 20.50
C ASN A 109 4.48 -0.07 20.26
N ALA A 110 5.13 -0.17 19.09
CA ALA A 110 6.19 0.76 18.71
C ALA A 110 5.69 2.21 18.58
N ILE A 111 4.49 2.40 18.01
CA ILE A 111 3.82 3.70 17.97
C ILE A 111 3.55 4.21 19.39
N GLY A 112 2.95 3.38 20.25
CA GLY A 112 2.63 3.72 21.64
C GLY A 112 3.86 4.11 22.45
N ALA A 113 4.98 3.38 22.29
CA ALA A 113 6.24 3.70 22.96
C ALA A 113 6.78 5.08 22.56
N LYS A 114 6.71 5.44 21.27
CA LYS A 114 7.10 6.77 20.79
C LYS A 114 6.16 7.85 21.33
N ALA A 115 4.85 7.60 21.34
CA ALA A 115 3.87 8.53 21.88
C ALA A 115 4.10 8.79 23.38
N ALA A 116 4.34 7.73 24.17
CA ALA A 116 4.64 7.85 25.59
C ALA A 116 5.89 8.69 25.87
N ALA A 117 6.95 8.53 25.06
CA ALA A 117 8.18 9.31 25.19
C ALA A 117 7.98 10.82 24.91
N MET A 118 6.98 11.20 24.11
CA MET A 118 6.67 12.60 23.77
C MET A 118 5.53 13.18 24.60
N ALA A 119 4.83 12.37 25.41
CA ALA A 119 3.59 12.77 26.08
C ALA A 119 3.77 14.01 26.98
N GLY A 120 4.91 14.15 27.66
CA GLY A 120 5.21 15.32 28.49
C GLY A 120 5.50 16.61 27.72
N ALA A 121 5.79 16.51 26.42
CA ALA A 121 6.06 17.67 25.55
C ALA A 121 4.77 18.23 24.90
N TYR A 122 3.69 17.45 24.87
CA TYR A 122 2.41 17.87 24.32
C TYR A 122 1.47 18.37 25.42
N LYS A 123 0.94 19.58 25.26
CA LYS A 123 -0.20 20.08 26.05
C LYS A 123 -1.43 20.16 25.15
N ALA A 124 -2.51 19.49 25.53
CA ALA A 124 -3.74 19.56 24.77
C ALA A 124 -4.28 21.01 24.77
N PRO A 125 -4.88 21.47 23.66
CA PRO A 125 -5.56 22.76 23.63
C PRO A 125 -6.56 22.88 24.80
N GLY A 126 -6.49 23.99 25.55
CA GLY A 126 -7.34 24.22 26.73
C GLY A 126 -6.79 23.67 28.06
N GLN A 127 -5.60 23.06 28.07
CA GLN A 127 -4.90 22.60 29.29
C GLN A 127 -3.61 23.40 29.57
N GLY A 128 -3.53 24.64 29.06
CA GLY A 128 -2.35 25.51 29.11
C GLY A 128 -2.43 26.62 30.13
#